data_AF-X1LJD1-F1
#
_entry.id   AF-X1LJD1-F1
#
_cell.length_a   1.000
_cell.length_b   1.000
_cell.length_c   1.000
_cell.angle_alpha   90.00
_cell.angle_beta   90.00
_cell.angle_gamma   90.00
#
_symmetry.space_group_name_H-M   'P 1'
#
loop_
_entity.id
_entity.type
_entity.pdbx_description
1 polymer ?
#
loop_
_entity_poly.entity_id
_entity_poly.type
_entity_poly.pdbx_seq_one_letter_code
_entity_poly.pdbx_strand_id
1 'polypeptide(L)' 'MLVSEFISLCKEADKLIRDLLVKSTKLQGRRPKTLKAAAVHHLARKKGLPITLNDIYHIYGCYQPRIIEVEKIIK' A
#
# COMPACT_ATOMS: atom_id res chain seq x y z
N MET A 1 -15.84 0.94 7.32
CA MET A 1 -15.43 1.29 5.94
C MET A 1 -16.43 0.65 5.00
N LEU A 2 -17.07 1.44 4.15
CA LEU A 2 -17.96 0.92 3.13
C LEU A 2 -17.13 0.22 2.04
N VAL A 3 -17.67 -0.84 1.42
CA VAL A 3 -16.99 -1.60 0.37
C VAL A 3 -16.53 -0.70 -0.78
N SER A 4 -17.33 0.32 -1.12
CA SER A 4 -17.02 1.32 -2.15
C SER A 4 -15.78 2.17 -1.81
N GLU A 5 -15.59 2.53 -0.54
CA GLU A 5 -14.43 3.31 -0.08
C GLU A 5 -13.15 2.48 -0.18
N PHE A 6 -13.20 1.21 0.19
CA PHE A 6 -12.06 0.31 0.09
C PHE A 6 -11.64 0.07 -1.36
N ILE A 7 -12.61 -0.11 -2.27
CA ILE A 7 -12.33 -0.25 -3.71
C ILE A 7 -11.66 1.00 -4.28
N SER A 8 -12.16 2.19 -3.93
CA SER A 8 -11.55 3.45 -4.36
C SER A 8 -10.12 3.60 -3.81
N LEU A 9 -9.90 3.24 -2.55
CA LEU A 9 -8.57 3.23 -1.95
C LEU A 9 -7.60 2.29 -2.68
N CYS A 10 -8.07 1.10 -3.08
CA CYS A 10 -7.28 0.16 -3.86
C CYS A 10 -6.90 0.72 -5.24
N LYS A 11 -7.82 1.41 -5.92
CA LYS A 11 -7.55 2.05 -7.23
C LYS A 11 -6.52 3.17 -7.12
N GLU A 12 -6.63 4.00 -6.07
CA GLU A 12 -5.66 5.06 -5.80
C GLU A 12 -4.27 4.48 -5.48
N ALA A 13 -4.21 3.38 -4.72
CA ALA A 13 -2.96 2.67 -4.44
C ALA A 13 -2.32 2.13 -5.72
N ASP A 14 -3.11 1.53 -6.62
CA ASP A 14 -2.60 1.03 -7.91
C ASP A 14 -2.03 2.17 -8.77
N LYS A 15 -2.71 3.33 -8.80
CA LYS A 15 -2.21 4.53 -9.50
C LYS A 15 -0.89 5.02 -8.90
N LEU A 16 -0.84 5.17 -7.58
CA LEU A 16 0.35 5.60 -6.85
C LEU A 16 1.56 4.70 -7.15
N ILE A 17 1.37 3.38 -7.15
CA ILE A 17 2.43 2.42 -7.44
C ILE A 17 2.93 2.56 -8.87
N ARG A 18 2.04 2.72 -9.86
CA ARG A 18 2.44 2.93 -11.26
C ARG A 18 3.29 4.19 -11.39
N ASP A 19 2.84 5.30 -10.81
CA ASP A 19 3.57 6.58 -10.86
C ASP A 19 4.95 6.47 -10.19
N LEU A 20 5.06 5.73 -9.09
CA LEU A 20 6.32 5.52 -8.39
C LEU A 20 7.25 4.55 -9.10
N LEU A 21 6.74 3.49 -9.73
CA LEU A 21 7.56 2.53 -10.49
C LEU A 21 8.20 3.16 -11.73
N VAL A 22 7.55 4.15 -12.33
CA VAL A 22 8.12 4.94 -13.44
C VAL A 22 9.27 5.82 -12.93
N LYS A 23 9.18 6.32 -11.70
CA LYS A 23 10.12 7.32 -11.15
C LYS A 23 11.26 6.74 -10.30
N SER A 24 11.07 5.56 -9.69
CA SER A 24 11.96 5.03 -8.66
C SER A 24 12.40 3.60 -8.93
N THR A 25 13.70 3.42 -9.15
CA THR A 25 14.33 2.10 -9.26
C THR A 25 14.31 1.33 -7.94
N LYS A 26 14.16 2.01 -6.78
CA LYS A 26 14.16 1.38 -5.45
C LYS A 26 12.96 0.47 -5.19
N LEU A 27 11.88 0.64 -5.97
CA LEU A 27 10.69 -0.20 -5.92
C LEU A 27 10.74 -1.37 -6.91
N GLN A 28 11.67 -1.33 -7.87
CA GLN A 28 11.85 -2.42 -8.83
C GLN A 28 12.35 -3.69 -8.11
N GLY A 29 11.81 -4.85 -8.49
CA GLY A 29 12.10 -6.14 -7.85
C GLY A 29 11.33 -6.43 -6.55
N ARG A 30 10.56 -5.47 -6.02
CA ARG A 30 9.66 -5.73 -4.88
C ARG A 30 8.40 -6.47 -5.35
N ARG A 31 7.88 -7.36 -4.50
CA ARG A 31 6.68 -8.14 -4.83
C ARG A 31 5.47 -7.20 -5.00
N PRO A 32 4.69 -7.31 -6.11
CA PRO A 32 3.54 -6.44 -6.36
C PRO A 32 2.53 -6.40 -5.20
N LYS A 33 2.31 -7.54 -4.55
CA LYS A 33 1.42 -7.65 -3.39
C LYS A 33 1.87 -6.78 -2.21
N THR A 34 3.18 -6.73 -1.95
CA THR A 34 3.78 -5.91 -0.89
C THR A 34 3.73 -4.44 -1.23
N LEU A 35 3.95 -4.07 -2.50
CA LEU A 35 3.79 -2.70 -2.99
C LEU A 35 2.35 -2.22 -2.76
N LYS A 36 1.37 -3.05 -3.15
CA LYS A 36 -0.06 -2.76 -2.95
C LYS A 36 -0.43 -2.63 -1.48
N ALA A 37 -0.01 -3.57 -0.65
CA ALA A 37 -0.22 -3.53 0.80
C ALA A 37 0.30 -2.22 1.42
N ALA A 38 1.53 -1.83 1.09
CA ALA A 38 2.15 -0.61 1.60
C ALA A 38 1.47 0.66 1.09
N ALA A 39 1.12 0.72 -0.20
CA ALA A 39 0.43 1.87 -0.78
C ALA A 39 -0.99 2.05 -0.19
N VAL A 40 -1.74 0.96 -0.02
CA VAL A 40 -3.07 0.99 0.61
C VAL A 40 -2.96 1.45 2.06
N HIS A 41 -1.99 0.92 2.83
CA HIS A 41 -1.76 1.36 4.20
C HIS A 41 -1.39 2.85 4.29
N HIS A 42 -0.47 3.31 3.43
CA HIS A 42 -0.05 4.71 3.37
C HIS A 42 -1.24 5.65 3.07
N LEU A 43 -2.03 5.33 2.04
CA LEU A 43 -3.19 6.14 1.65
C LEU A 43 -4.29 6.12 2.71
N ALA A 44 -4.52 4.96 3.35
CA ALA A 44 -5.49 4.84 4.44
C ALA A 44 -5.12 5.79 5.59
N ARG A 45 -3.85 5.79 6.00
CA ARG A 45 -3.35 6.69 7.04
C ARG A 45 -3.47 8.16 6.63
N LYS A 46 -3.14 8.51 5.38
CA LYS A 46 -3.27 9.87 4.88
C LYS A 46 -4.71 10.38 4.90
N LYS A 47 -5.68 9.49 4.74
CA LYS A 47 -7.13 9.78 4.79
C LYS A 47 -7.73 9.66 6.21
N GLY A 48 -6.93 9.36 7.23
CA GLY A 48 -7.42 9.16 8.59
C GLY A 48 -8.27 7.90 8.77
N LEU A 49 -8.16 6.91 7.88
CA LEU A 49 -8.89 5.66 7.99
C LEU A 49 -8.23 4.75 9.03
N PRO A 50 -9.00 4.09 9.91
CA PRO A 50 -8.48 3.23 10.97
C PRO A 50 -8.10 1.85 10.44
N ILE A 51 -7.15 1.79 9.50
CA ILE A 51 -6.60 0.54 8.95
C ILE A 51 -5.22 0.30 9.56
N THR A 52 -5.06 -0.80 10.28
CA THR A 52 -3.80 -1.19 10.92
C THR A 52 -2.93 -2.02 9.97
N LEU A 53 -1.65 -2.15 10.30
CA LEU A 53 -0.75 -3.10 9.63
C LEU A 53 -1.23 -4.56 9.78
N ASN A 54 -1.94 -4.88 10.85
CA ASN A 54 -2.49 -6.22 11.05
C ASN A 54 -3.63 -6.51 10.08
N ASP A 55 -4.51 -5.53 9.83
CA ASP A 55 -5.57 -5.65 8.84
C ASP A 55 -5.00 -5.89 7.44
N ILE A 56 -3.96 -5.12 7.08
CA ILE A 56 -3.26 -5.27 5.79
C ILE A 56 -2.57 -6.63 5.70
N TYR A 57 -1.98 -7.13 6.80
CA TYR A 57 -1.42 -8.48 6.84
C TYR A 57 -2.49 -9.55 6.58
N HIS A 58 -3.68 -9.44 7.18
CA HIS A 58 -4.76 -10.41 6.94
C HIS A 58 -5.33 -10.33 5.52
N ILE A 59 -5.46 -9.14 4.95
CA ILE A 59 -5.99 -8.95 3.58
C ILE A 59 -4.97 -9.44 2.53
N TYR A 60 -3.71 -9.06 2.68
CA TYR A 60 -2.69 -9.28 1.66
C TYR A 60 -1.69 -10.39 2.01
N GLY A 61 -1.76 -11.04 3.17
CA GLY A 61 -0.80 -12.06 3.59
C GLY A 61 0.66 -11.60 3.49
N CYS A 62 0.92 -10.31 3.70
CA CYS A 62 2.23 -9.69 3.51
C CYS A 62 2.90 -9.41 4.85
N TYR A 63 4.12 -9.92 5.03
CA TYR A 63 4.88 -9.73 6.25
C TYR A 63 5.07 -8.23 6.59
N GLN A 64 4.64 -7.83 7.80
CA GLN A 64 4.54 -6.42 8.20
C GLN A 64 5.85 -5.63 8.05
N PRO A 65 7.03 -6.15 8.42
CA PRO A 65 8.31 -5.44 8.19
C PRO A 65 8.55 -5.04 6.73
N ARG A 66 8.16 -5.90 5.77
CA ARG A 66 8.30 -5.57 4.34
C ARG A 66 7.35 -4.46 3.89
N ILE A 67 6.16 -4.40 4.49
CA ILE A 67 5.21 -3.31 4.25
C ILE A 67 5.81 -2.00 4.75
N ILE A 68 6.36 -1.99 5.97
CA ILE A 68 7.00 -0.81 6.57
C ILE A 68 8.20 -0.34 5.75
N GLU A 69 9.05 -1.25 5.26
CA GLU A 69 10.18 -0.91 4.37
C GLU A 69 9.72 -0.19 3.10
N VAL A 70 8.68 -0.71 2.44
CA VAL A 70 8.16 -0.08 1.22
C VAL A 70 7.47 1.25 1.54
N GLU A 71 6.74 1.33 2.65
CA GLU A 71 6.09 2.58 3.08
C GLU A 71 7.10 3.72 3.31
N LYS A 72 8.31 3.41 3.80
CA LYS A 72 9.41 4.39 3.93
C LYS A 72 9.90 4.94 2.58
N ILE A 73 9.71 4.20 1.49
CA ILE A 73 10.08 4.64 0.13
C ILE A 73 8.94 5.46 -0.49
N ILE A 74 7.70 5.20 -0.08
CA ILE A 74 6.49 5.92 -0.56
C ILE A 74 6.35 7.30 0.11
N LYS A 75 6.75 7.42 1.39
CA LYS A 75 6.78 8.69 2.13
C LYS A 75 7.80 9.68 1.55
#